data_AF-A0A954YWC9-F1
#
_entry.id   AF-A0A954YWC9-F1
#
_cell.length_a   1.000
_cell.length_b   1.000
_cell.length_c   1.000
_cell.angle_alpha   90.00
_cell.angle_beta   90.00
_cell.angle_gamma   90.00
#
_symmetry.space_group_name_H-M   'P 1'
#
loop_
_entity.id
_entity.type
_entity.pdbx_description
1 polymer ?
#
loop_
_entity_poly.entity_id
_entity_poly.type
_entity_poly.pdbx_seq_one_letter_code
_entity_poly.pdbx_strand_id
1 'polypeptide(L)'
;MSMNPPTPIPLGSPHIAEPPMFPRFGYKDIERASRNRRNYLRRNMTCEIFLVDRQTNNVLRCRTSDISDAGVRATGPIGYGLAVGQRYEVRIASGGIDRIASAEMVPS
;
A
#
# COMPACT_ATOMS: atom_id res chain seq x y z
N MET A 1 -16.07 -54.37 9.33
CA MET A 1 -15.20 -53.37 8.69
C MET A 1 -15.74 -51.99 9.08
N SER A 2 -15.08 -51.27 9.99
CA SER A 2 -15.59 -49.97 10.48
C SER A 2 -15.20 -48.86 9.51
N MET A 3 -16.19 -48.23 8.87
CA MET A 3 -16.00 -46.99 8.15
C MET A 3 -15.97 -45.84 9.15
N ASN A 4 -14.78 -45.45 9.59
CA ASN A 4 -14.62 -44.18 10.27
C ASN A 4 -14.43 -43.10 9.21
N PRO A 5 -15.37 -42.15 9.04
CA PRO A 5 -15.18 -41.04 8.12
C PRO A 5 -14.01 -40.16 8.62
N PRO A 6 -13.25 -39.54 7.69
CA PRO A 6 -12.15 -38.65 8.06
C PRO A 6 -12.69 -37.48 8.91
N THR A 7 -11.90 -37.07 9.91
CA THR A 7 -12.23 -35.94 10.78
C THR A 7 -12.52 -34.68 9.95
N PRO A 8 -13.64 -33.98 10.20
CA PRO A 8 -13.98 -32.78 9.45
C PRO A 8 -12.96 -31.67 9.69
N ILE A 9 -12.65 -30.93 8.63
CA ILE A 9 -11.76 -29.76 8.67
C ILE A 9 -12.42 -28.70 9.56
N PRO A 10 -11.75 -28.16 10.58
CA PRO A 10 -12.32 -27.12 11.42
C PRO A 10 -12.58 -25.86 10.57
N LEU A 11 -13.84 -25.45 10.49
CA LEU A 11 -14.29 -24.24 9.81
C LEU A 11 -13.87 -23.00 10.62
N GLY A 12 -12.57 -22.70 10.64
CA GLY A 12 -12.02 -21.44 11.12
C GLY A 12 -12.38 -21.06 12.56
N SER A 13 -12.01 -19.84 12.94
CA SER A 13 -12.28 -19.27 14.27
C SER A 13 -13.77 -18.97 14.45
N PRO A 14 -14.33 -19.08 15.68
CA PRO A 14 -15.75 -18.90 16.00
C PRO A 14 -16.33 -17.51 15.65
N HIS A 15 -15.50 -16.55 15.24
CA HIS A 15 -15.92 -15.22 14.76
C HIS A 15 -16.63 -15.25 13.39
N ILE A 16 -16.70 -16.41 12.72
CA ILE A 16 -17.41 -16.59 11.44
C ILE A 16 -18.90 -16.91 11.66
N ALA A 17 -19.29 -17.46 12.82
CA ALA A 17 -20.64 -17.98 13.03
C ALA A 17 -21.69 -16.92 13.38
N GLU A 18 -21.28 -15.77 13.91
CA GLU A 18 -22.21 -14.72 14.32
C GLU A 18 -21.92 -13.41 13.56
N PRO A 19 -22.76 -13.03 12.59
CA PRO A 19 -22.65 -11.71 11.99
C PRO A 19 -23.00 -10.66 13.04
N PRO A 20 -22.16 -9.63 13.25
CA PRO A 20 -22.44 -8.61 14.26
C PRO A 20 -23.74 -7.87 13.91
N MET A 21 -24.75 -7.98 14.78
CA MET A 21 -25.99 -7.22 14.66
C MET A 21 -25.75 -5.75 15.04
N PHE A 22 -25.39 -4.92 14.07
CA PHE A 22 -25.36 -3.47 14.28
C PHE A 22 -26.78 -2.86 14.10
N PRO A 23 -27.18 -1.88 14.94
CA PRO A 23 -28.48 -1.23 14.83
C PRO A 23 -28.62 -0.51 13.48
N ARG A 24 -29.78 -0.72 12.85
CA ARG A 24 -30.14 -0.26 11.49
C ARG A 24 -30.37 1.25 11.40
N PHE A 25 -29.37 2.09 11.59
CA PHE A 25 -29.43 3.48 11.13
C PHE A 25 -28.06 3.96 10.65
N GLY A 26 -27.92 4.23 9.35
CA GLY A 26 -26.87 5.10 8.79
C GLY A 26 -25.61 4.47 8.15
N TYR A 27 -25.48 3.15 8.00
CA TYR A 27 -24.19 2.51 7.68
C TYR A 27 -23.65 2.61 6.25
N LYS A 28 -24.41 3.11 5.25
CA LYS A 28 -23.94 3.04 3.85
C LYS A 28 -22.77 3.99 3.54
N ASP A 29 -22.63 5.08 4.28
CA ASP A 29 -21.56 6.07 4.03
C ASP A 29 -20.31 5.81 4.89
N ILE A 30 -20.47 5.24 6.09
CA ILE A 30 -19.34 4.95 6.99
C ILE A 30 -18.54 3.72 6.52
N GLU A 31 -19.19 2.68 5.99
CA GLU A 31 -18.47 1.49 5.48
C GLU A 31 -17.64 1.80 4.23
N ARG A 32 -18.12 2.69 3.35
CA ARG A 32 -17.34 3.18 2.20
C ARG A 32 -16.14 3.99 2.63
N ALA A 33 -16.30 4.85 3.65
CA ALA A 33 -15.19 5.61 4.23
C ALA A 33 -14.16 4.73 4.94
N SER A 34 -14.61 3.65 5.59
CA SER A 34 -13.76 2.69 6.31
C SER A 34 -12.97 1.77 5.37
N ARG A 35 -13.57 1.27 4.27
CA ARG A 35 -12.87 0.44 3.27
C ARG A 35 -11.81 1.17 2.46
N ASN A 36 -11.86 2.51 2.42
CA ASN A 36 -10.87 3.33 1.72
C ASN A 36 -9.78 3.86 2.66
N ARG A 37 -9.72 3.36 3.90
CA ARG A 37 -8.57 3.60 4.79
C ARG A 37 -7.39 2.78 4.29
N ARG A 38 -6.23 3.43 4.15
CA ARG A 38 -5.00 2.76 3.73
C ARG A 38 -4.47 1.89 4.86
N ASN A 39 -4.01 0.69 4.51
CA ASN A 39 -3.45 -0.27 5.45
C ASN A 39 -2.00 0.05 5.86
N TYR A 40 -1.28 0.85 5.06
CA TYR A 40 0.14 1.14 5.28
C TYR A 40 0.38 2.62 5.58
N LEU A 41 1.18 2.85 6.61
CA LEU A 41 1.64 4.20 6.99
C LEU A 41 2.59 4.74 5.92
N ARG A 42 2.43 6.01 5.57
CA ARG A 42 3.35 6.71 4.68
C ARG A 42 4.37 7.50 5.48
N ARG A 43 5.62 7.37 5.07
CA ARG A 43 6.75 8.16 5.57
C ARG A 43 7.03 9.23 4.53
N ASN A 44 7.04 10.49 4.95
CA ASN A 44 7.48 11.59 4.10
C ASN A 44 8.98 11.39 3.87
N MET A 45 9.32 10.99 2.65
CA MET A 45 10.69 10.66 2.27
C MET A 45 10.87 11.10 0.83
N THR A 46 11.72 12.10 0.66
CA THR A 46 12.07 12.64 -0.65
C THR A 46 13.38 12.01 -1.10
N CYS A 47 13.30 11.19 -2.14
CA CYS A 47 14.47 10.63 -2.80
C CYS A 47 14.24 10.55 -4.30
N GLU A 48 15.33 10.34 -5.02
CA GLU A 48 15.25 10.05 -6.45
C GLU A 48 14.99 8.57 -6.69
N ILE A 49 14.09 8.29 -7.63
CA ILE A 49 13.81 6.95 -8.10
C ILE A 49 13.90 6.90 -9.63
N PHE A 50 14.21 5.71 -10.13
CA PHE A 50 14.12 5.40 -11.55
C PHE A 50 12.98 4.40 -11.76
N LEU A 51 12.04 4.75 -12.63
CA LEU A 51 11.03 3.84 -13.16
C LEU A 51 11.58 3.23 -14.44
N VAL A 52 11.76 1.91 -14.45
CA VAL A 52 12.29 1.18 -15.60
C VAL A 52 11.16 0.37 -16.21
N ASP A 53 10.83 0.65 -17.45
CA ASP A 53 9.95 -0.20 -18.25
C ASP A 53 10.77 -1.34 -18.84
N ARG A 54 10.53 -2.57 -18.37
CA ARG A 54 11.27 -3.75 -18.85
C ARG A 54 10.91 -4.15 -20.29
N GLN A 55 9.76 -3.70 -20.81
CA GLN A 55 9.36 -4.04 -22.19
C GLN A 55 10.05 -3.13 -23.20
N THR A 56 10.12 -1.83 -22.92
CA THR A 56 10.69 -0.83 -23.83
C THR A 56 12.12 -0.44 -23.49
N ASN A 57 12.66 -0.92 -22.37
CA ASN A 57 13.94 -0.48 -21.78
C ASN A 57 14.02 1.03 -21.51
N ASN A 58 12.87 1.70 -21.41
CA ASN A 58 12.83 3.11 -21.06
C ASN A 58 13.08 3.31 -19.56
N VAL A 59 13.89 4.31 -19.24
CA VAL A 59 14.20 4.71 -17.86
C VAL A 59 13.71 6.13 -17.64
N LEU A 60 12.89 6.29 -16.61
CA LEU A 60 12.32 7.58 -16.21
C LEU A 60 12.81 7.96 -14.82
N ARG A 61 13.43 9.13 -14.70
CA ARG A 61 13.82 9.70 -13.41
C ARG A 61 12.65 10.43 -12.78
N CYS A 62 12.29 10.06 -11.56
CA CYS A 62 11.21 10.66 -10.79
C CYS A 62 11.70 11.06 -9.39
N ARG A 63 10.95 11.95 -8.73
CA ARG A 63 11.20 12.34 -7.33
C ARG A 63 10.02 11.92 -6.46
N THR A 64 10.30 11.30 -5.32
CA THR A 64 9.25 10.84 -4.39
C THR A 64 8.80 11.96 -3.48
N SER A 65 7.52 11.95 -3.11
CA SER A 65 7.00 12.76 -1.99
C SER A 65 6.86 11.94 -0.72
N ASP A 66 6.37 10.70 -0.85
CA ASP A 66 6.10 9.79 0.26
C ASP A 66 6.24 8.33 -0.17
N ILE A 67 6.65 7.48 0.79
CA ILE A 67 6.87 6.06 0.61
C ILE A 67 6.13 5.28 1.70
N SER A 68 5.61 4.12 1.34
CA SER A 68 5.01 3.13 2.25
C SER A 68 5.50 1.74 1.87
N ASP A 69 5.25 0.76 2.72
CA ASP A 69 5.67 -0.63 2.46
C ASP A 69 4.98 -1.25 1.23
N ALA A 70 3.84 -0.70 0.80
CA ALA A 70 3.08 -1.18 -0.36
C ALA A 70 3.17 -0.27 -1.60
N GLY A 71 3.93 0.82 -1.54
CA GLY A 71 4.04 1.71 -2.69
C GLY A 71 4.60 3.09 -2.40
N VAL A 72 4.80 3.83 -3.48
CA VAL A 72 5.43 5.15 -3.49
C VAL A 72 4.56 6.14 -4.23
N ARG A 73 4.56 7.40 -3.79
CA ARG A 73 4.06 8.53 -4.57
C ARG A 73 5.26 9.29 -5.13
N ALA A 74 5.28 9.45 -6.46
CA ALA A 74 6.35 10.14 -7.15
C ALA A 74 5.81 11.09 -8.22
N THR A 75 6.59 12.14 -8.48
CA THR A 75 6.37 13.08 -9.58
C THR A 75 7.40 12.78 -10.66
N GLY A 76 6.92 12.56 -11.88
CA GLY A 76 7.73 12.38 -13.08
C GLY A 76 7.68 13.60 -14.00
N PRO A 77 8.58 13.69 -14.98
CA PRO A 77 8.58 14.75 -15.99
C PRO A 77 7.38 14.61 -16.94
N ILE A 78 6.91 15.76 -17.43
CA ILE A 78 5.80 15.87 -18.38
C ILE A 78 6.19 15.22 -19.71
N GLY A 79 5.25 14.55 -20.37
CA GLY A 79 5.43 13.98 -21.71
C GLY A 79 5.90 12.52 -21.73
N TYR A 80 6.17 11.91 -20.57
CA TYR A 80 6.38 10.47 -20.49
C TYR A 80 5.05 9.72 -20.42
N GLY A 81 4.85 8.78 -21.34
CA GLY A 81 3.64 7.96 -21.47
C GLY A 81 3.52 6.88 -20.40
N LEU A 82 3.44 7.27 -19.12
CA LEU A 82 3.12 6.33 -18.06
C LEU A 82 1.67 5.86 -18.20
N ALA A 83 1.49 4.56 -18.43
CA ALA A 83 0.17 3.97 -18.58
C ALA A 83 -0.33 3.38 -17.25
N VAL A 84 -1.58 3.67 -16.90
CA VAL A 84 -2.23 3.05 -15.73
C VAL A 84 -2.34 1.55 -15.98
N GLY A 85 -1.89 0.75 -15.00
CA GLY A 85 -1.88 -0.71 -15.08
C GLY A 85 -0.62 -1.31 -15.70
N GLN A 86 0.26 -0.50 -16.30
CA GLN A 86 1.57 -0.96 -16.75
C GLN A 86 2.50 -1.18 -15.54
N ARG A 87 3.34 -2.21 -15.64
CA ARG A 87 4.30 -2.58 -14.59
C ARG A 87 5.65 -1.96 -14.90
N TYR A 88 6.17 -1.20 -13.94
CA TYR A 88 7.51 -0.64 -13.98
C TYR A 88 8.32 -1.20 -12.82
N GLU A 89 9.60 -1.44 -13.05
CA GLU A 89 10.55 -1.73 -11.98
C GLU A 89 10.97 -0.39 -11.33
N VAL A 90 10.84 -0.30 -10.02
CA VAL A 90 11.26 0.89 -9.26
C VAL A 90 12.65 0.64 -8.70
N ARG A 91 13.60 1.51 -9.02
CA ARG A 91 14.94 1.52 -8.44
C ARG A 91 15.15 2.79 -7.64
N ILE A 92 15.57 2.64 -6.38
CA ILE A 92 15.92 3.78 -5.53
C ILE A 92 17.35 4.20 -5.88
N ALA A 93 17.55 5.49 -6.19
CA ALA A 93 18.89 6.01 -6.41
C ALA A 93 19.64 6.02 -5.06
N SER A 94 20.68 5.20 -4.93
CA SER A 94 21.41 4.95 -3.69
C SER A 94 22.24 6.14 -3.16
N GLY A 95 22.09 7.34 -3.72
CA GLY A 95 22.92 8.52 -3.38
C GLY A 95 22.17 9.77 -2.93
N GLY A 96 20.84 9.75 -2.76
CA GLY A 96 20.04 10.97 -2.54
C GLY A 96 18.90 10.82 -1.54
N ILE A 97 19.14 10.13 -0.42
CA ILE A 97 18.18 10.15 0.71
C ILE A 97 18.45 11.44 1.49
N ASP A 98 17.82 12.52 1.06
CA ASP A 98 17.73 13.73 1.87
C ASP A 98 16.76 13.44 3.02
N ARG A 99 17.30 13.02 4.16
CA ARG A 99 16.53 12.96 5.41
C ARG A 99 16.15 14.39 5.75
N ILE A 100 14.92 14.80 5.44
CA ILE A 100 14.31 15.96 6.08
C ILE A 100 14.13 15.56 7.54
N ALA A 101 15.15 15.85 8.35
CA ALA A 101 15.10 15.75 9.80
C ALA A 101 14.07 16.78 10.28
N SER A 102 12.81 16.36 10.39
CA SER A 102 11.82 17.11 11.15
C SER A 102 12.23 17.06 12.61
N ALA A 103 12.61 18.23 13.11
CA ALA A 103 13.13 18.51 14.43
C ALA A 103 12.31 17.85 15.56
N GLU A 104 13.00 17.11 16.43
CA GLU A 104 12.57 16.91 17.80
C GLU A 104 12.68 18.27 18.51
N MET A 105 11.54 18.88 18.82
CA MET A 105 11.45 19.97 19.78
C MET A 105 10.85 19.39 21.06
N VAL A 106 11.71 18.84 21.92
CA VAL A 106 11.37 18.49 23.30
C VAL A 106 11.68 19.73 24.16
N PRO A 107 10.68 20.42 24.74
CA PRO A 107 10.96 21.52 25.65
C PRO A 107 11.53 20.98 26.97
N SER A 108 12.54 21.69 27.47
CA SER A 108 13.17 21.49 28.78
C SER A 108 12.27 21.95 29.92
#